data_AF-A0A836C7C7-F1
#
_entry.id   AF-A0A836C7C7-F1
#
_cell.length_a   1.000
_cell.length_b   1.000
_cell.length_c   1.000
_cell.angle_alpha   90.00
_cell.angle_beta   90.00
_cell.angle_gamma   90.00
#
_symmetry.space_group_name_H-M   'P 1'
#
loop_
_entity.id
_entity.type
_entity.pdbx_description
1 polymer ?
#
loop_
_entity_poly.entity_id
_entity_poly.type
_entity_poly.pdbx_seq_one_letter_code
_entity_poly.pdbx_strand_id
1 'polypeptide(L)'
;MRCGRGSFAVKAVVCVAALAQWSSAFVLPAPAASSAVCRAHVSAHSCRAPLRMSSDVAESKVDAPDNLSSDAGIDYVPLATMLATGDFKGADQFTRDALIRAAGEGSQKRGFVYWTDVKNIPNKDLATIEKLWLKYSGGKFGYSVQAEVWKRKKGDFENFCRTIGWNTKSEEIERKLRWFGANEFIYDAERAPKGHLPLTSALRGTQLLKELLNHPVWETEWNKE
;
A
#
# COMPACT_ATOMS: atom_id res chain seq x y z
N MET A 1 49.55 21.41 31.18
CA MET A 1 50.45 21.39 30.00
C MET A 1 50.26 20.07 29.26
N ARG A 2 50.12 20.12 27.91
CA ARG A 2 50.00 19.03 26.91
C ARG A 2 48.66 18.25 26.98
N CYS A 3 47.68 18.43 26.11
CA CYS A 3 47.60 18.40 24.62
C CYS A 3 47.90 17.01 24.03
N GLY A 4 46.88 16.41 23.39
CA GLY A 4 46.96 15.16 22.63
C GLY A 4 45.66 14.85 21.90
N ARG A 5 45.49 15.45 20.71
CA ARG A 5 44.42 15.18 19.74
C ARG A 5 44.69 13.84 19.04
N GLY A 6 43.67 12.98 18.93
CA GLY A 6 43.66 11.83 18.02
C GLY A 6 42.59 12.03 16.95
N SER A 7 43.04 12.36 15.73
CA SER A 7 42.19 12.56 14.55
C SER A 7 41.70 11.21 13.99
N PHE A 8 40.40 11.08 13.76
CA PHE A 8 39.80 10.03 12.94
C PHE A 8 39.85 10.45 11.46
N ALA A 9 40.55 9.67 10.64
CA ALA A 9 40.57 9.85 9.19
C ALA A 9 39.45 9.04 8.53
N VAL A 10 38.51 9.75 7.92
CA VAL A 10 37.47 9.23 7.03
C VAL A 10 38.11 8.97 5.67
N LYS A 11 38.07 7.73 5.18
CA LYS A 11 38.36 7.42 3.78
C LYS A 11 37.04 7.24 3.02
N ALA A 12 36.72 8.26 2.24
CA ALA A 12 35.73 8.22 1.18
C ALA A 12 36.19 7.24 0.09
N VAL A 13 35.29 6.35 -0.35
CA VAL A 13 35.50 5.53 -1.54
C VAL A 13 34.80 6.22 -2.71
N VAL A 14 35.61 6.42 -3.74
CA VAL A 14 35.37 7.17 -4.96
C VAL A 14 34.53 6.35 -5.94
N CYS A 15 33.60 7.05 -6.59
CA CYS A 15 32.81 6.62 -7.73
C CYS A 15 33.69 6.53 -8.99
N VAL A 16 33.66 5.42 -9.72
CA VAL A 16 34.24 5.32 -11.08
C VAL A 16 33.23 4.65 -12.00
N ALA A 17 32.85 5.40 -13.03
CA ALA A 17 32.03 4.99 -14.15
C ALA A 17 32.78 4.04 -15.09
N ALA A 18 32.07 3.11 -15.72
CA ALA A 18 32.54 2.41 -16.91
C ALA A 18 31.37 2.24 -17.90
N LEU A 19 31.41 3.06 -18.95
CA LEU A 19 30.69 2.86 -20.20
C LEU A 19 31.49 1.86 -21.04
N ALA A 20 30.82 0.85 -21.61
CA ALA A 20 31.34 0.13 -22.76
C ALA A 20 30.17 -0.32 -23.64
N GLN A 21 30.02 0.38 -24.76
CA GLN A 21 29.31 -0.06 -25.95
C GLN A 21 30.01 -1.30 -26.51
N TRP A 22 29.26 -2.22 -27.12
CA TRP A 22 29.72 -2.93 -28.31
C TRP A 22 28.53 -3.28 -29.21
N SER A 23 28.59 -2.70 -30.41
CA SER A 23 27.75 -2.99 -31.56
C SER A 23 28.12 -4.35 -32.14
N SER A 24 27.13 -5.12 -32.59
CA SER A 24 27.29 -6.01 -33.74
C SER A 24 25.93 -6.20 -34.40
N ALA A 25 25.85 -5.72 -35.63
CA ALA A 25 24.72 -5.85 -36.53
C ALA A 25 24.60 -7.31 -37.01
N PHE A 26 23.37 -7.82 -37.07
CA PHE A 26 23.05 -8.95 -37.93
C PHE A 26 21.71 -8.66 -38.62
N VAL A 27 21.78 -8.55 -39.94
CA VAL A 27 20.71 -8.16 -40.86
C VAL A 27 20.12 -9.43 -41.49
N LEU A 28 18.80 -9.63 -41.28
CA LEU A 28 17.71 -10.13 -42.17
C LEU A 28 17.91 -11.41 -43.05
N PRO A 29 16.84 -12.21 -43.27
CA PRO A 29 15.82 -11.85 -44.28
C PRO A 29 14.34 -12.10 -43.90
N ALA A 30 13.47 -11.29 -44.50
CA ALA A 30 12.01 -11.39 -44.49
C ALA A 30 11.48 -12.28 -45.63
N PRO A 31 10.22 -12.74 -45.55
CA PRO A 31 9.46 -13.09 -46.75
C PRO A 31 8.14 -12.31 -46.90
N ALA A 32 8.03 -11.69 -48.08
CA ALA A 32 6.89 -11.54 -48.99
C ALA A 32 5.48 -11.21 -48.45
N ALA A 33 5.04 -9.99 -48.80
CA ALA A 33 3.64 -9.61 -48.91
C ALA A 33 3.01 -10.20 -50.18
N SER A 34 1.75 -10.64 -50.08
CA SER A 34 0.90 -10.96 -51.23
C SER A 34 -0.29 -10.02 -51.29
N SER A 35 -0.43 -9.34 -52.42
CA SER A 35 -1.47 -8.38 -52.76
C SER A 35 -2.75 -9.08 -53.21
N ALA A 36 -3.90 -8.66 -52.69
CA ALA A 36 -5.19 -8.90 -53.31
C ALA A 36 -5.98 -7.59 -53.37
N VAL A 37 -6.10 -7.07 -54.59
CA VAL A 37 -6.95 -5.96 -54.99
C VAL A 37 -8.35 -6.50 -55.21
N CYS A 38 -9.36 -5.96 -54.53
CA CYS A 38 -10.76 -6.12 -54.93
C CYS A 38 -11.48 -4.77 -54.89
N ARG A 39 -12.10 -4.45 -56.03
CA ARG A 39 -12.78 -3.19 -56.38
C ARG A 39 -13.96 -2.85 -55.47
N ALA A 40 -14.14 -1.54 -55.27
CA ALA A 40 -15.37 -0.95 -54.78
C ALA A 40 -16.51 -1.10 -55.80
N HIS A 41 -17.71 -1.39 -55.30
CA HIS A 41 -18.97 -1.13 -55.99
C HIS A 41 -19.84 -0.26 -55.07
N VAL A 42 -20.19 0.92 -55.57
CA VAL A 42 -21.15 1.85 -54.97
C VAL A 42 -22.55 1.27 -55.13
N SER A 43 -23.33 1.26 -54.05
CA SER A 43 -24.78 1.34 -54.14
C SER A 43 -25.31 2.09 -52.93
N ALA A 44 -25.82 3.29 -53.18
CA ALA A 44 -26.58 4.08 -52.23
C ALA A 44 -27.98 3.47 -52.09
N HIS A 45 -28.48 3.31 -50.86
CA HIS A 45 -29.91 3.46 -50.54
C HIS A 45 -30.13 3.62 -49.02
N SER A 46 -30.90 4.66 -48.70
CA SER A 46 -31.95 4.69 -47.67
C SER A 46 -31.58 4.96 -46.19
N CYS A 47 -31.77 6.23 -45.82
CA CYS A 47 -32.46 6.74 -44.63
C CYS A 47 -32.57 5.88 -43.36
N ARG A 48 -31.92 6.31 -42.27
CA ARG A 48 -32.55 6.52 -40.95
C ARG A 48 -31.60 7.26 -40.00
N ALA A 49 -32.06 8.37 -39.44
CA ALA A 49 -31.61 8.88 -38.15
C ALA A 49 -32.76 8.66 -37.14
N PRO A 50 -32.57 8.84 -35.82
CA PRO A 50 -31.34 8.84 -35.02
C PRO A 50 -31.42 7.83 -33.86
N LEU A 51 -30.29 7.44 -33.25
CA LEU A 51 -30.31 7.00 -31.85
C LEU A 51 -29.22 7.75 -31.09
N ARG A 52 -29.71 8.72 -30.32
CA ARG A 52 -28.99 9.46 -29.30
C ARG A 52 -28.51 8.45 -28.26
N MET A 53 -27.21 8.17 -28.25
CA MET A 53 -26.59 7.41 -27.17
C MET A 53 -26.57 8.33 -25.94
N SER A 54 -27.62 8.26 -25.12
CA SER A 54 -27.53 8.69 -23.72
C SER A 54 -26.65 7.66 -23.01
N SER A 55 -25.37 7.97 -22.85
CA SER A 55 -24.55 7.34 -21.82
C SER A 55 -24.78 8.11 -20.53
N ASP A 56 -25.89 7.78 -19.85
CA ASP A 56 -26.02 8.06 -18.43
C ASP A 56 -25.03 7.14 -17.70
N VAL A 57 -23.77 7.59 -17.61
CA VAL A 57 -22.83 7.06 -16.63
C VAL A 57 -23.34 7.58 -15.30
N ALA A 58 -24.12 6.74 -14.61
CA ALA A 58 -24.47 6.95 -13.22
C ALA A 58 -23.17 6.89 -12.41
N GLU A 59 -22.56 8.05 -12.23
CA GLU A 59 -21.44 8.28 -11.33
C GLU A 59 -21.97 8.00 -9.92
N SER A 60 -21.64 6.84 -9.38
CA SER A 60 -22.00 6.46 -8.02
C SER A 60 -21.33 7.47 -7.09
N LYS A 61 -22.12 8.39 -6.53
CA LYS A 61 -21.67 9.27 -5.46
C LYS A 61 -21.13 8.40 -4.34
N VAL A 62 -19.82 8.39 -4.22
CA VAL A 62 -19.15 7.82 -3.06
C VAL A 62 -19.48 8.77 -1.91
N ASP A 63 -20.28 8.31 -0.95
CA ASP A 63 -20.60 9.05 0.28
C ASP A 63 -19.34 9.12 1.18
N ALA A 64 -18.33 9.88 0.73
CA ALA A 64 -17.15 10.17 1.51
C ALA A 64 -17.55 11.14 2.63
N PRO A 65 -17.30 10.80 3.91
CA PRO A 65 -17.67 11.68 5.02
C PRO A 65 -16.82 12.96 5.00
N ASP A 66 -17.48 14.12 5.03
CA ASP A 66 -16.84 15.44 4.94
C ASP A 66 -16.16 15.91 6.24
N ASN A 67 -16.27 15.18 7.35
CA ASN A 67 -15.68 15.55 8.63
C ASN A 67 -15.00 14.35 9.31
N LEU A 68 -13.75 14.10 8.95
CA LEU A 68 -12.90 13.08 9.55
C LEU A 68 -11.95 13.72 10.56
N SER A 69 -11.93 13.17 11.77
CA SER A 69 -11.25 13.79 12.90
C SER A 69 -9.75 13.49 12.92
N SER A 70 -8.91 14.48 13.22
CA SER A 70 -7.45 14.34 13.29
C SER A 70 -6.89 15.33 14.30
N ASP A 71 -5.97 14.89 15.16
CA ASP A 71 -5.19 15.78 16.03
C ASP A 71 -3.83 16.14 15.39
N ALA A 72 -3.38 15.35 14.41
CA ALA A 72 -2.19 15.63 13.60
C ALA A 72 -2.45 16.55 12.39
N GLY A 73 -3.70 17.00 12.17
CA GLY A 73 -4.08 17.85 11.03
C GLY A 73 -4.02 17.14 9.68
N ILE A 74 -4.21 15.82 9.66
CA ILE A 74 -4.19 15.00 8.46
C ILE A 74 -5.60 14.95 7.84
N ASP A 75 -5.69 15.27 6.56
CA ASP A 75 -6.91 15.06 5.77
C ASP A 75 -7.05 13.59 5.38
N TYR A 76 -8.08 12.92 5.92
CA TYR A 76 -8.38 11.51 5.65
C TYR A 76 -9.43 11.29 4.55
N VAL A 77 -9.95 12.34 3.92
CA VAL A 77 -10.90 12.21 2.79
C VAL A 77 -10.32 11.37 1.64
N PRO A 78 -9.02 11.50 1.27
CA PRO A 78 -8.43 10.64 0.26
C PRO A 78 -8.43 9.17 0.66
N LEU A 79 -8.16 8.85 1.93
CA LEU A 79 -8.21 7.48 2.45
C LEU A 79 -9.62 6.89 2.34
N ALA A 80 -10.63 7.66 2.76
CA ALA A 80 -12.02 7.25 2.65
C ALA A 80 -12.41 6.99 1.19
N THR A 81 -11.98 7.85 0.27
CA THR A 81 -12.28 7.73 -1.16
C THR A 81 -11.63 6.50 -1.77
N MET A 82 -10.34 6.25 -1.49
CA MET A 82 -9.62 5.07 -1.98
C MET A 82 -10.25 3.77 -1.46
N LEU A 83 -10.60 3.73 -0.17
CA LEU A 83 -11.24 2.56 0.42
C LEU A 83 -12.63 2.30 -0.15
N ALA A 84 -13.44 3.34 -0.34
CA ALA A 84 -14.80 3.22 -0.86
C ALA A 84 -14.84 2.82 -2.35
N THR A 85 -13.81 3.21 -3.11
CA THR A 85 -13.64 2.80 -4.52
C THR A 85 -12.96 1.45 -4.69
N GLY A 86 -12.55 0.81 -3.58
CA GLY A 86 -11.88 -0.49 -3.60
C GLY A 86 -10.39 -0.44 -3.95
N ASP A 87 -9.78 0.74 -4.03
CA ASP A 87 -8.33 0.89 -4.17
C ASP A 87 -7.62 0.66 -2.82
N PHE A 88 -7.63 -0.59 -2.36
CA PHE A 88 -6.99 -0.99 -1.13
C PHE A 88 -5.46 -0.82 -1.17
N LYS A 89 -4.86 -0.84 -2.36
CA LYS A 89 -3.41 -0.66 -2.52
C LYS A 89 -3.01 0.80 -2.30
N GLY A 90 -3.75 1.74 -2.90
CA GLY A 90 -3.61 3.16 -2.63
C GLY A 90 -3.88 3.48 -1.16
N ALA A 91 -4.95 2.93 -0.58
CA ALA A 91 -5.30 3.11 0.82
C ALA A 91 -4.22 2.61 1.79
N ASP A 92 -3.61 1.45 1.51
CA ASP A 92 -2.50 0.89 2.29
C ASP A 92 -1.25 1.78 2.25
N GLN A 93 -0.93 2.34 1.08
CA GLN A 93 0.15 3.32 0.95
C GLN A 93 -0.16 4.61 1.70
N PHE A 94 -1.36 5.17 1.52
CA PHE A 94 -1.80 6.37 2.23
C PHE A 94 -1.73 6.16 3.75
N THR A 95 -2.16 4.99 4.24
CA THR A 95 -2.13 4.67 5.68
C THR A 95 -0.71 4.71 6.22
N ARG A 96 0.27 4.14 5.51
CA ARG A 96 1.70 4.25 5.89
C ARG A 96 2.15 5.70 5.95
N ASP A 97 1.81 6.50 4.96
CA ASP A 97 2.23 7.91 4.88
C ASP A 97 1.57 8.75 5.99
N ALA A 98 0.30 8.47 6.32
CA ALA A 98 -0.41 9.10 7.42
C ALA A 98 0.24 8.78 8.78
N LEU A 99 0.61 7.52 9.03
CA LEU A 99 1.32 7.13 10.26
C LEU A 99 2.68 7.82 10.37
N ILE A 100 3.41 7.98 9.27
CA ILE A 100 4.68 8.71 9.23
C ILE A 100 4.47 10.19 9.60
N ARG A 101 3.43 10.84 9.05
CA ARG A 101 3.10 12.23 9.36
C ARG A 101 2.69 12.39 10.82
N ALA A 102 1.79 11.54 11.30
CA ALA A 102 1.25 11.58 12.66
C ALA A 102 2.32 11.28 13.73
N ALA A 103 3.34 10.50 13.41
CA ALA A 103 4.46 10.22 14.32
C ALA A 103 5.42 11.41 14.52
N GLY A 104 5.28 12.50 13.75
CA GLY A 104 6.02 13.75 13.89
C GLY A 104 7.20 13.92 12.93
N GLU A 105 7.88 15.08 12.99
CA GLU A 105 8.89 15.51 12.02
C GLU A 105 10.06 14.52 11.85
N GLY A 106 10.48 13.87 12.94
CA GLY A 106 11.60 12.92 12.92
C GLY A 106 11.31 11.71 12.02
N SER A 107 10.07 11.21 12.06
CA SER A 107 9.59 10.14 11.20
C SER A 107 9.44 10.60 9.76
N GLN A 108 8.91 11.81 9.54
CA GLN A 108 8.75 12.40 8.21
C GLN A 108 10.08 12.58 7.47
N LYS A 109 11.10 13.16 8.13
CA LYS A 109 12.44 13.37 7.55
C LYS A 109 13.10 12.06 7.10
N ARG A 110 12.77 10.97 7.77
CA ARG A 110 13.38 9.65 7.56
C ARG A 110 12.54 8.72 6.68
N GLY A 111 11.26 9.03 6.49
CA GLY A 111 10.33 8.26 5.66
C GLY A 111 9.83 6.97 6.27
N PHE A 112 9.97 6.76 7.59
CA PHE A 112 9.40 5.61 8.30
C PHE A 112 9.31 5.86 9.82
N VAL A 113 8.41 5.12 10.47
CA VAL A 113 8.11 5.18 11.91
C VAL A 113 8.97 4.14 12.66
N TYR A 114 9.67 4.55 13.73
CA TYR A 114 10.23 3.60 14.70
C TYR A 114 9.18 3.22 15.75
N TRP A 115 9.36 2.06 16.40
CA TRP A 115 8.46 1.63 17.46
C TRP A 115 8.38 2.64 18.63
N THR A 116 9.47 3.38 18.90
CA THR A 116 9.51 4.45 19.90
C THR A 116 8.66 5.66 19.56
N ASP A 117 8.35 5.85 18.27
CA ASP A 117 7.58 6.99 17.77
C ASP A 117 6.07 6.70 17.76
N VAL A 118 5.66 5.43 17.94
CA VAL A 118 4.25 5.02 17.95
C VAL A 118 3.46 5.75 19.03
N LYS A 119 4.05 5.95 20.22
CA LYS A 119 3.44 6.68 21.33
C LYS A 119 3.13 8.16 21.02
N ASN A 120 3.74 8.71 19.98
CA ASN A 120 3.51 10.10 19.56
C ASN A 120 2.32 10.22 18.59
N ILE A 121 1.85 9.09 18.03
CA ILE A 121 0.72 9.08 17.10
C ILE A 121 -0.55 9.34 17.91
N PRO A 122 -1.34 10.37 17.58
CA PRO A 122 -2.55 10.66 18.34
C PRO A 122 -3.58 9.53 18.24
N ASN A 123 -4.25 9.24 19.35
CA ASN A 123 -5.32 8.23 19.41
C ASN A 123 -6.43 8.51 18.40
N LYS A 124 -6.78 9.79 18.20
CA LYS A 124 -7.82 10.22 17.27
C LYS A 124 -7.50 9.85 15.82
N ASP A 125 -6.24 10.04 15.42
CA ASP A 125 -5.75 9.68 14.09
C ASP A 125 -5.78 8.16 13.87
N LEU A 126 -5.30 7.37 14.84
CA LEU A 126 -5.40 5.91 14.79
C LEU A 126 -6.86 5.43 14.71
N ALA A 127 -7.76 6.04 15.50
CA ALA A 127 -9.17 5.72 15.49
C ALA A 127 -9.84 6.06 14.15
N THR A 128 -9.52 7.20 13.55
CA THR A 128 -10.06 7.58 12.23
C THR A 128 -9.61 6.61 11.15
N ILE A 129 -8.32 6.25 11.11
CA ILE A 129 -7.79 5.24 10.18
C ILE A 129 -8.54 3.91 10.38
N GLU A 130 -8.69 3.46 11.62
CA GLU A 130 -9.36 2.20 11.94
C GLU A 130 -10.82 2.17 11.50
N LYS A 131 -11.60 3.21 11.83
CA LYS A 131 -13.02 3.33 11.47
C LYS A 131 -13.20 3.23 9.95
N LEU A 132 -12.30 3.86 9.18
CA LEU A 132 -12.34 3.83 7.72
C LEU A 132 -12.05 2.43 7.17
N TRP A 133 -10.97 1.79 7.65
CA TRP A 133 -10.63 0.43 7.23
C TRP A 133 -11.74 -0.57 7.55
N LEU A 134 -12.34 -0.49 8.74
CA LEU A 134 -13.46 -1.35 9.11
C LEU A 134 -14.70 -1.10 8.24
N LYS A 135 -15.11 0.16 8.07
CA LYS A 135 -16.32 0.54 7.33
C LYS A 135 -16.29 0.00 5.90
N TYR A 136 -15.20 0.25 5.18
CA TYR A 136 -15.13 -0.06 3.75
C TYR A 136 -14.61 -1.48 3.43
N SER A 137 -14.16 -2.24 4.44
CA SER A 137 -13.80 -3.65 4.28
C SER A 137 -14.86 -4.62 4.80
N GLY A 138 -16.02 -4.13 5.27
CA GLY A 138 -17.02 -4.96 5.94
C GLY A 138 -16.51 -5.57 7.26
N GLY A 139 -15.65 -4.84 7.98
CA GLY A 139 -15.05 -5.27 9.25
C GLY A 139 -13.92 -6.31 9.09
N LYS A 140 -13.38 -6.48 7.88
CA LYS A 140 -12.38 -7.51 7.57
C LYS A 140 -10.94 -7.05 7.78
N PHE A 141 -10.67 -5.77 7.55
CA PHE A 141 -9.34 -5.15 7.64
C PHE A 141 -9.31 -4.09 8.74
N GLY A 142 -8.11 -3.83 9.27
CA GLY A 142 -7.88 -2.90 10.37
C GLY A 142 -6.83 -3.39 11.35
N TYR A 143 -6.24 -2.46 12.10
CA TYR A 143 -5.29 -2.75 13.16
C TYR A 143 -5.97 -3.39 14.37
N SER A 144 -7.22 -3.04 14.69
CA SER A 144 -7.95 -3.71 15.78
C SER A 144 -8.20 -5.19 15.45
N VAL A 145 -8.52 -5.48 14.18
CA VAL A 145 -8.68 -6.84 13.68
C VAL A 145 -7.37 -7.62 13.78
N GLN A 146 -6.25 -7.01 13.40
CA GLN A 146 -4.92 -7.61 13.57
C GLN A 146 -4.57 -7.81 15.05
N ALA A 147 -4.88 -6.85 15.92
CA ALA A 147 -4.64 -6.92 17.36
C ALA A 147 -5.39 -8.09 18.01
N GLU A 148 -6.65 -8.33 17.61
CA GLU A 148 -7.43 -9.49 18.06
C GLU A 148 -6.74 -10.82 17.70
N VAL A 149 -6.28 -10.95 16.45
CA VAL A 149 -5.55 -12.13 15.98
C VAL A 149 -4.23 -12.27 16.75
N TRP A 150 -3.49 -11.18 16.93
CA TRP A 150 -2.22 -11.13 17.65
C TRP A 150 -2.35 -11.62 19.10
N LYS A 151 -3.37 -11.14 19.82
CA LYS A 151 -3.69 -11.59 21.17
C LYS A 151 -4.07 -13.07 21.22
N ARG A 152 -4.91 -13.53 20.29
CA ARG A 152 -5.29 -14.96 20.20
C ARG A 152 -4.07 -15.87 19.95
N LYS A 153 -3.07 -15.37 19.23
CA LYS A 153 -1.79 -16.07 19.00
C LYS A 153 -0.74 -15.82 20.10
N LYS A 154 -1.09 -15.16 21.21
CA LYS A 154 -0.19 -14.86 22.33
C LYS A 154 1.10 -14.14 21.91
N GLY A 155 1.02 -13.32 20.86
CA GLY A 155 2.16 -12.60 20.30
C GLY A 155 3.15 -13.44 19.49
N ASP A 156 2.78 -14.66 19.08
CA ASP A 156 3.56 -15.46 18.14
C ASP A 156 3.44 -14.89 16.72
N PHE A 157 4.53 -14.28 16.26
CA PHE A 157 4.60 -13.63 14.95
C PHE A 157 4.44 -14.59 13.78
N GLU A 158 4.96 -15.81 13.87
CA GLU A 158 4.87 -16.77 12.76
C GLU A 158 3.43 -17.24 12.58
N ASN A 159 2.78 -17.62 13.67
CA ASN A 159 1.39 -18.05 13.64
C ASN A 159 0.42 -16.89 13.35
N PHE A 160 0.76 -15.67 13.76
CA PHE A 160 0.04 -14.46 13.36
C PHE A 160 0.06 -14.29 11.83
N CYS A 161 1.24 -14.24 11.22
CA CYS A 161 1.38 -14.03 9.78
C CYS A 161 0.70 -15.13 8.96
N ARG A 162 0.76 -16.40 9.40
CA ARG A 162 0.00 -17.50 8.78
C ARG A 162 -1.50 -17.25 8.79
N THR A 163 -2.02 -16.73 9.90
CA THR A 163 -3.47 -16.52 10.08
C THR A 163 -3.99 -15.39 9.21
N ILE A 164 -3.24 -14.30 9.06
CA ILE A 164 -3.65 -13.14 8.24
C ILE A 164 -3.16 -13.24 6.79
N GLY A 165 -2.55 -14.36 6.40
CA GLY A 165 -2.12 -14.62 5.02
C GLY A 165 -0.89 -13.83 4.57
N TRP A 166 0.06 -13.54 5.46
CA TRP A 166 1.34 -12.90 5.11
C TRP A 166 2.45 -13.91 4.77
N ASN A 167 2.08 -15.18 4.58
CA ASN A 167 2.98 -16.26 4.21
C ASN A 167 2.59 -16.81 2.82
N THR A 168 3.58 -17.28 2.08
CA THR A 168 3.40 -18.07 0.85
C THR A 168 4.23 -19.36 0.95
N LYS A 169 3.75 -20.40 0.27
CA LYS A 169 4.43 -21.69 0.17
C LYS A 169 4.94 -21.83 -1.26
N SER A 170 6.25 -21.95 -1.42
CA SER A 170 6.88 -22.24 -2.71
C SER A 170 7.66 -23.53 -2.57
N GLU A 171 7.22 -24.56 -3.32
CA GLU A 171 7.86 -25.85 -3.59
C GLU A 171 8.31 -26.72 -2.40
N GLU A 172 8.49 -26.18 -1.19
CA GLU A 172 8.68 -26.86 0.11
C GLU A 172 8.99 -25.87 1.25
N ILE A 173 9.29 -24.59 0.94
CA ILE A 173 9.66 -23.57 1.93
C ILE A 173 8.51 -22.59 2.13
N GLU A 174 8.09 -22.45 3.39
CA GLU A 174 7.20 -21.38 3.80
C GLU A 174 8.01 -20.10 4.05
N ARG A 175 7.63 -19.02 3.37
CA ARG A 175 8.28 -17.70 3.53
C ARG A 175 7.24 -16.59 3.62
N LYS A 176 7.67 -15.40 4.03
CA LYS A 176 6.82 -14.21 4.03
C LYS A 176 6.57 -13.69 2.61
N LEU A 177 5.42 -13.05 2.41
CA LEU A 177 5.10 -12.31 1.19
C LEU A 177 6.04 -11.12 1.03
N ARG A 178 6.41 -10.82 -0.23
CA ARG A 178 7.23 -9.68 -0.58
C ARG A 178 6.37 -8.50 -1.00
N TRP A 179 6.69 -7.35 -0.43
CA TRP A 179 6.12 -6.08 -0.85
C TRP A 179 6.96 -5.43 -1.97
N PHE A 180 8.29 -5.59 -1.94
CA PHE A 180 9.19 -5.05 -2.96
C PHE A 180 9.25 -5.95 -4.21
N GLY A 181 9.40 -5.34 -5.38
CA GLY A 181 9.34 -6.03 -6.67
C GLY A 181 7.91 -6.27 -7.12
N ALA A 182 7.59 -7.50 -7.52
CA ALA A 182 6.20 -7.90 -7.76
C ALA A 182 5.49 -8.05 -6.40
N ASN A 183 4.54 -7.16 -6.11
CA ASN A 183 3.80 -7.19 -4.87
C ASN A 183 2.95 -8.46 -4.79
N GLU A 184 3.19 -9.28 -3.75
CA GLU A 184 2.53 -10.58 -3.57
C GLU A 184 1.32 -10.53 -2.63
N PHE A 185 0.99 -9.35 -2.07
CA PHE A 185 -0.14 -9.16 -1.17
C PHE A 185 -1.47 -9.04 -1.93
N ILE A 186 -2.56 -9.38 -1.25
CA ILE A 186 -3.90 -9.44 -1.82
C ILE A 186 -4.65 -8.16 -1.45
N TYR A 187 -4.83 -7.26 -2.43
CA TYR A 187 -5.56 -5.99 -2.26
C TYR A 187 -7.02 -6.12 -2.73
N ASP A 188 -7.72 -7.06 -2.11
CA ASP A 188 -9.07 -7.45 -2.51
C ASP A 188 -9.86 -7.86 -1.26
N ALA A 189 -10.96 -7.18 -0.99
CA ALA A 189 -11.77 -7.41 0.21
C ALA A 189 -12.41 -8.80 0.24
N GLU A 190 -12.69 -9.42 -0.91
CA GLU A 190 -13.34 -10.74 -0.96
C GLU A 190 -12.29 -11.85 -0.76
N ARG A 191 -11.18 -11.78 -1.49
CA ARG A 191 -10.16 -12.83 -1.54
C ARG A 191 -9.16 -12.81 -0.39
N ALA A 192 -8.81 -11.64 0.14
CA ALA A 192 -7.78 -11.57 1.19
C ALA A 192 -8.29 -12.18 2.51
N PRO A 193 -7.43 -12.72 3.40
CA PRO A 193 -7.87 -13.16 4.73
C PRO A 193 -8.27 -12.01 5.67
N LYS A 194 -8.98 -12.32 6.76
CA LYS A 194 -9.29 -11.36 7.83
C LYS A 194 -7.97 -10.83 8.45
N GLY A 195 -7.84 -9.51 8.55
CA GLY A 195 -6.65 -8.83 9.09
C GLY A 195 -5.48 -8.70 8.10
N HIS A 196 -5.66 -9.04 6.82
CA HIS A 196 -4.57 -8.98 5.84
C HIS A 196 -4.00 -7.56 5.63
N LEU A 197 -4.87 -6.55 5.71
CA LEU A 197 -4.54 -5.13 5.57
C LEU A 197 -4.98 -4.35 6.83
N PRO A 198 -4.38 -3.18 7.09
CA PRO A 198 -3.23 -2.57 6.39
C PRO A 198 -1.89 -3.25 6.71
N LEU A 199 -0.87 -3.03 5.88
CA LEU A 199 0.45 -3.63 6.05
C LEU A 199 1.35 -2.81 6.97
N THR A 200 2.10 -3.50 7.83
CA THR A 200 3.20 -2.90 8.62
C THR A 200 4.52 -3.56 8.24
N SER A 201 5.51 -2.77 7.85
CA SER A 201 6.81 -3.29 7.42
C SER A 201 7.55 -3.95 8.58
N ALA A 202 7.97 -5.21 8.39
CA ALA A 202 8.81 -5.96 9.32
C ALA A 202 10.30 -5.97 8.92
N LEU A 203 10.70 -5.17 7.90
CA LEU A 203 12.09 -5.13 7.41
C LEU A 203 13.10 -4.68 8.48
N ARG A 204 12.63 -3.96 9.50
CA ARG A 204 13.44 -3.44 10.62
C ARG A 204 13.12 -4.16 11.94
N GLY A 205 12.61 -5.40 11.83
CA GLY A 205 12.13 -6.19 12.96
C GLY A 205 10.65 -5.97 13.24
N THR A 206 10.13 -6.73 14.20
CA THR A 206 8.69 -6.79 14.50
C THR A 206 8.24 -5.78 15.55
N GLN A 207 9.15 -4.95 16.10
CA GLN A 207 8.83 -4.10 17.24
C GLN A 207 7.78 -3.04 16.90
N LEU A 208 7.85 -2.45 15.71
CA LEU A 208 6.84 -1.48 15.25
C LEU A 208 5.44 -2.11 15.23
N LEU A 209 5.30 -3.29 14.62
CA LEU A 209 4.03 -4.01 14.60
C LEU A 209 3.56 -4.33 16.02
N LYS A 210 4.46 -4.81 16.90
CA LYS A 210 4.11 -5.13 18.29
C LYS A 210 3.57 -3.92 19.04
N GLU A 211 4.25 -2.77 18.97
CA GLU A 211 3.80 -1.54 19.62
C GLU A 211 2.47 -1.05 19.05
N LEU A 212 2.31 -1.12 17.73
CA LEU A 212 1.06 -0.71 17.09
C LEU A 212 -0.11 -1.62 17.49
N LEU A 213 0.06 -2.95 17.51
CA LEU A 213 -1.01 -3.89 17.85
C LEU A 213 -1.32 -3.96 19.36
N ASN A 214 -0.36 -3.60 20.21
CA ASN A 214 -0.56 -3.50 21.66
C ASN A 214 -0.98 -2.09 22.11
N HIS A 215 -1.18 -1.16 21.17
CA HIS A 215 -1.52 0.22 21.49
C HIS A 215 -2.84 0.29 22.28
N PRO A 216 -2.92 1.07 23.37
CA PRO A 216 -4.09 1.09 24.25
C PRO A 216 -5.37 1.58 23.56
N VAL A 217 -5.23 2.33 22.45
CA VAL A 217 -6.37 2.86 21.69
C VAL A 217 -7.37 1.78 21.30
N TRP A 218 -6.92 0.54 21.04
CA TRP A 218 -7.75 -0.60 20.61
C TRP A 218 -8.67 -1.15 21.69
N GLU A 219 -8.37 -0.89 22.97
CA GLU A 219 -9.19 -1.37 24.09
C GLU A 219 -10.17 -0.33 24.58
N THR A 220 -9.82 0.96 24.49
CA THR A 220 -10.49 1.98 25.30
C THR A 220 -11.14 3.11 24.52
N GLU A 221 -10.63 3.51 23.35
CA GLU A 221 -10.98 4.83 22.78
C GLU A 221 -11.53 4.81 21.35
N TRP A 222 -11.17 3.84 20.51
CA TRP A 222 -11.49 3.93 19.07
C TRP A 222 -12.99 3.77 18.73
N ASN A 223 -13.76 3.09 19.58
CA ASN A 223 -15.19 2.83 19.36
C ASN A 223 -16.12 3.79 20.17
N LYS A 224 -15.56 4.81 20.80
CA LYS A 224 -16.35 5.88 21.42
C LYS A 224 -16.65 6.92 20.33
N GLU A 225 -17.93 7.21 20.16
CA GLU A 225 -18.42 8.29 19.28
C GLU A 225 -18.56 9.60 20.06
#